data_AF-D0LCJ6-F1
#
_entry.id   AF-D0LCJ6-F1
#
_cell.length_a   1.000
_cell.length_b   1.000
_cell.length_c   1.000
_cell.angle_alpha   90.00
_cell.angle_beta   90.00
_cell.angle_gamma   90.00
#
_symmetry.space_group_name_H-M   'P 1'
#
loop_
_entity.id
_entity.type
_entity.pdbx_description
1 polymer ?
#
loop_
_entity_poly.entity_id
_entity_poly.type
_entity_poly.pdbx_seq_one_letter_code
_entity_poly.pdbx_strand_id
1 'polypeptide(L)' 'MLTPDDVHNVAFGKPPMGRRGYNEDHVDSFLDDVEATMRELYRRLSRYESVDAERPHP' A
#
# COMPACT_ATOMS: atom_id res chain seq x y z
N MET A 1 3.99 2.66 -10.76
CA MET A 1 4.37 2.24 -9.40
C MET A 1 3.11 2.29 -8.57
N LEU A 2 2.85 1.27 -7.75
CA LEU A 2 1.69 1.23 -6.87
C LEU A 2 1.96 2.08 -5.62
N THR A 3 1.07 3.03 -5.31
CA THR A 3 1.17 3.94 -4.16
C THR A 3 0.17 3.56 -3.05
N PRO A 4 0.35 4.05 -1.81
CA PRO A 4 -0.66 3.85 -0.76
C PRO A 4 -2.05 4.39 -1.14
N ASP A 5 -2.10 5.51 -1.87
CA ASP A 5 -3.38 6.09 -2.30
C ASP A 5 -4.05 5.23 -3.38
N ASP A 6 -3.28 4.50 -4.20
CA ASP A 6 -3.84 3.52 -5.13
C ASP A 6 -4.50 2.34 -4.39
N VAL A 7 -3.96 1.94 -3.23
CA VAL A 7 -4.55 0.90 -2.36
C VAL A 7 -5.83 1.41 -1.71
N HIS A 8 -5.82 2.65 -1.22
CA HIS A 8 -6.98 3.27 -0.58
C HIS A 8 -8.17 3.42 -1.55
N ASN A 9 -7.89 3.77 -2.80
CA ASN A 9 -8.93 4.09 -3.79
C ASN A 9 -9.38 2.90 -4.65
N VAL A 10 -8.83 1.70 -4.42
CA VAL A 10 -9.16 0.53 -5.24
C VAL A 10 -10.61 0.08 -4.97
N ALA A 11 -11.32 -0.30 -6.02
CA ALA A 11 -12.65 -0.89 -5.93
C ALA A 11 -12.69 -2.24 -6.64
N PHE A 12 -13.22 -3.26 -5.98
CA PHE A 12 -13.39 -4.59 -6.56
C PHE A 12 -14.81 -4.78 -7.13
N GLY A 13 -14.88 -5.43 -8.29
CA GLY A 13 -16.14 -5.85 -8.88
C GLY A 13 -16.76 -7.03 -8.13
N LYS A 14 -18.09 -7.16 -8.22
CA LYS A 14 -18.80 -8.32 -7.68
C LYS A 14 -18.37 -9.62 -8.39
N PRO A 15 -18.31 -10.76 -7.68
CA PRO A 15 -17.98 -12.04 -8.30
C PRO A 15 -19.02 -12.41 -9.38
N PRO A 16 -18.61 -13.15 -10.42
CA PRO A 16 -19.55 -13.71 -11.39
C PRO A 16 -20.64 -14.56 -10.72
N MET A 17 -21.83 -14.59 -11.30
CA MET A 17 -22.94 -15.41 -10.77
C MET A 17 -22.51 -16.86 -10.52
N GLY A 18 -22.92 -17.39 -9.36
CA GLY A 18 -22.58 -18.75 -8.93
C GLY A 18 -21.20 -18.92 -8.31
N ARG A 19 -20.39 -17.84 -8.21
CA ARG A 19 -19.10 -17.86 -7.50
C ARG A 19 -19.20 -17.09 -6.18
N ARG A 20 -18.47 -17.56 -5.18
CA ARG A 20 -18.26 -16.83 -3.93
C ARG A 20 -17.06 -15.90 -4.09
N GLY A 21 -17.24 -14.64 -3.72
CA GLY A 21 -16.16 -13.67 -3.55
C GLY A 21 -15.55 -13.75 -2.15
N TYR A 22 -14.58 -12.88 -1.89
CA TYR A 22 -14.09 -12.63 -0.54
C TYR A 22 -15.14 -11.86 0.29
N ASN A 23 -15.02 -11.93 1.62
CA ASN A 23 -15.80 -11.08 2.51
C ASN A 23 -15.24 -9.64 2.40
N GLU A 24 -16.11 -8.68 2.08
CA GLU A 24 -15.76 -7.27 1.89
C GLU A 24 -15.07 -6.69 3.14
N ASP A 25 -15.64 -6.88 4.34
CA ASP A 25 -15.06 -6.37 5.59
C ASP A 25 -13.63 -6.90 5.85
N HIS A 26 -13.38 -8.17 5.49
CA HIS A 26 -12.06 -8.78 5.64
C HIS A 26 -11.05 -8.24 4.62
N VAL A 27 -11.51 -7.96 3.40
CA VAL A 27 -10.68 -7.36 2.36
C VAL A 27 -10.33 -5.93 2.75
N ASP A 28 -11.30 -5.15 3.18
CA ASP A 28 -11.10 -3.76 3.58
C ASP A 28 -10.12 -3.65 4.74
N SER A 29 -10.30 -4.46 5.80
CA SER A 29 -9.37 -4.49 6.93
C SER A 29 -7.94 -4.86 6.51
N PHE A 30 -7.79 -5.78 5.54
CA PHE A 30 -6.48 -6.14 5.02
C PHE A 30 -5.86 -5.01 4.18
N LEU A 31 -6.66 -4.28 3.40
CA LEU A 31 -6.18 -3.14 2.63
C LEU A 31 -5.71 -2.00 3.53
N ASP A 32 -6.37 -1.77 4.67
CA ASP A 32 -5.93 -0.79 5.68
C ASP A 32 -4.53 -1.14 6.21
N ASP A 33 -4.28 -2.41 6.53
CA ASP A 33 -2.96 -2.89 6.99
C ASP A 33 -1.86 -2.72 5.92
N VAL A 34 -2.21 -3.02 4.67
CA VAL A 34 -1.30 -2.85 3.52
C VAL A 34 -0.98 -1.38 3.31
N GLU A 35 -2.00 -0.51 3.30
CA GLU A 35 -1.84 0.94 3.16
C GLU A 35 -0.91 1.49 4.26
N ALA A 36 -1.19 1.15 5.53
CA ALA A 36 -0.38 1.58 6.67
C ALA A 36 1.08 1.13 6.54
N THR A 37 1.29 -0.12 6.12
CA THR A 37 2.63 -0.68 5.89
C THR A 37 3.35 0.06 4.77
N MET A 38 2.68 0.32 3.65
CA MET A 38 3.26 1.05 2.52
C MET A 38 3.64 2.49 2.90
N ARG A 39 2.78 3.20 3.64
CA ARG A 39 3.08 4.56 4.12
C ARG A 39 4.34 4.57 4.99
N GLU A 40 4.52 3.58 5.86
CA GLU A 40 5.72 3.46 6.68
C GLU A 40 6.97 3.12 5.86
N LEU A 41 6.88 2.20 4.90
CA LEU A 41 8.00 1.87 4.02
C LEU A 41 8.45 3.07 3.21
N TYR A 42 7.50 3.83 2.66
CA TYR A 42 7.81 5.03 1.87
C TYR A 42 8.48 6.09 2.74
N ARG A 43 7.99 6.32 3.96
CA ARG A 43 8.61 7.23 4.94
C ARG A 43 10.04 6.82 5.29
N ARG A 44 10.31 5.51 5.44
CA ARG A 44 11.66 5.00 5.70
C ARG A 44 12.57 5.21 4.50
N LEU A 45 12.09 4.92 3.29
CA LEU A 45 12.84 5.14 2.05
C LEU A 45 13.20 6.61 1.86
N SER A 46 12.27 7.55 2.09
CA SER A 46 12.60 8.99 2.03
C SER A 46 13.70 9.36 3.02
N ARG A 47 13.72 8.72 4.20
CA ARG A 47 14.77 8.91 5.18
C ARG A 47 16.12 8.37 4.70
N TYR A 48 16.15 7.19 4.06
CA TYR A 48 17.38 6.66 3.46
C TYR A 48 17.94 7.61 2.40
N GLU A 49 17.09 8.07 1.48
CA GLU A 49 17.50 9.02 0.43
C GLU A 49 18.06 10.32 1.03
N SER A 50 17.45 10.84 2.10
CA SER A 50 17.97 12.04 2.78
C SER A 50 19.33 11.81 3.46
N VAL A 51 19.55 10.63 4.06
CA VAL A 51 20.82 10.30 4.74
C VAL A 51 21.96 10.11 3.72
N ASP A 52 21.69 9.46 2.60
CA ASP A 52 22.69 9.25 1.56
C ASP A 52 23.04 10.55 0.80
N ALA A 53 22.07 11.45 0.63
CA ALA A 53 22.30 12.77 0.00
C ALA A 53 23.20 13.69 0.83
N GLU A 54 23.24 13.52 2.15
CA GLU A 54 24.06 14.31 3.08
C GLU A 54 25.46 13.75 3.32
N ARG A 55 25.75 12.52 2.86
CA ARG A 55 27.10 11.96 2.95
C ARG A 55 27.98 12.60 1.87
N PRO A 56 29.05 13.34 2.23
CA PRO A 56 29.99 13.82 1.22
C PRO A 56 30.58 12.61 0.48
N HIS A 57 30.45 12.61 -0.84
CA HIS A 57 31.12 11.63 -1.69
C HIS A 57 32.63 11.86 -1.55
N PRO A 58 33.43 10.82 -1.28
CA PRO A 58 34.88 10.95 -1.17
C PRO A 58 35.51 11.40 -2.50
#